data_AF-A0A318EGG2-F1
#
_entry.id   AF-A0A318EGG2-F1
#
_cell.length_a   1.000
_cell.length_b   1.000
_cell.length_c   1.000
_cell.angle_alpha   90.00
_cell.angle_beta   90.00
_cell.angle_gamma   90.00
#
_symmetry.space_group_name_H-M   'P 1'
#
loop_
_entity.id
_entity.type
_entity.pdbx_description
1 polymer ?
#
loop_
_entity_poly.entity_id
_entity_poly.type
_entity_poly.pdbx_seq_one_letter_code
_entity_poly.pdbx_strand_id
1 'polypeptide(L)'
;MDPDKLSINPDISDRDLDLLLHKELAVIEGEVLSEGHSIMEVGDNETVAKYRERLANYLKRVDDIKKSDLANYVFHRKVVLDLLDKAIQKGPDGKYAREEVIHELIIPLRRTSNEVHPDGANLWLIDERLAFHNFLASDRTLDSMPITGATDRSEPDICALNVYDEPLLIAEGAKLPLASLVIIEIKRPMRNDAGSGENKDPIEQALGYLERIRAGGAQTSTGRLIPQSRDIPGFCYIICDLTPSVEKRCKQASLRVTSDKQGYFGYNENYKAYIEVLSFDKLVNAARERNRAFFDKLGLPNN
;
A
#
# COMPACT_ATOMS: atom_id res chain seq x y z
N MET A 1 -23.26 -4.57 31.92
CA MET A 1 -22.24 -3.50 31.94
C MET A 1 -22.62 -2.55 33.06
N ASP A 2 -21.66 -2.22 33.91
CA ASP A 2 -21.83 -1.30 35.05
C ASP A 2 -21.91 0.14 34.51
N PRO A 3 -22.99 0.90 34.74
CA PRO A 3 -23.17 2.25 34.19
C PRO A 3 -22.09 3.26 34.62
N ASP A 4 -21.36 2.97 35.69
CA ASP A 4 -20.36 3.86 36.29
C ASP A 4 -18.95 3.73 35.70
N LYS A 5 -18.71 2.80 34.75
CA LYS A 5 -17.35 2.56 34.21
C LYS A 5 -16.88 3.58 33.16
N LEU A 6 -17.74 4.44 32.62
CA LEU A 6 -17.39 5.44 31.61
C LEU A 6 -17.67 6.88 32.08
N SER A 7 -17.40 7.17 33.36
CA SER A 7 -17.35 8.55 33.84
C SER A 7 -16.03 9.20 33.37
N ILE A 8 -16.08 9.83 32.19
CA ILE A 8 -14.94 10.55 31.62
C ILE A 8 -15.00 12.00 32.12
N ASN A 9 -13.89 12.47 32.69
CA ASN A 9 -13.76 13.87 33.07
C ASN A 9 -13.86 14.76 31.82
N PRO A 10 -14.78 15.74 31.74
CA PRO A 10 -14.91 16.61 30.58
C PRO A 10 -13.67 17.47 30.29
N ASP A 11 -12.76 17.62 31.26
CA ASP A 11 -11.50 18.35 31.10
C ASP A 11 -10.30 17.43 30.75
N ILE A 12 -10.54 16.15 30.40
CA ILE A 12 -9.49 15.23 29.96
C ILE A 12 -8.83 15.73 28.66
N SER A 13 -7.51 15.58 28.54
CA SER A 13 -6.82 15.91 27.29
C SER A 13 -7.18 14.88 26.20
N ASP A 14 -7.23 15.31 24.93
CA ASP A 14 -7.50 14.42 23.80
C ASP A 14 -6.57 13.18 23.81
N ARG A 15 -5.29 13.38 24.14
CA ARG A 15 -4.31 12.30 24.24
C ARG A 15 -4.66 11.28 25.34
N ASP A 16 -5.06 11.76 26.51
CA ASP A 16 -5.35 10.87 27.64
C ASP A 16 -6.72 10.19 27.48
N LEU A 17 -7.65 10.83 26.75
CA LEU A 17 -8.90 10.23 26.28
C LEU A 17 -8.65 9.11 25.29
N ASP A 18 -7.79 9.32 24.29
CA ASP A 18 -7.40 8.30 23.32
C ASP A 18 -6.77 7.09 24.01
N LEU A 19 -5.88 7.31 24.98
CA LEU A 19 -5.27 6.22 25.76
C LEU A 19 -6.30 5.43 26.57
N LEU A 20 -7.29 6.10 27.17
CA LEU A 20 -8.37 5.46 27.91
C LEU A 20 -9.25 4.62 26.97
N LEU A 21 -9.62 5.17 25.82
CA LEU A 21 -10.43 4.50 24.80
C LEU A 21 -9.71 3.28 24.23
N HIS A 22 -8.42 3.38 23.92
CA HIS A 22 -7.60 2.23 23.47
C HIS A 22 -7.56 1.11 24.50
N LYS A 23 -7.45 1.45 25.79
CA LYS A 23 -7.43 0.45 26.87
C LYS A 23 -8.77 -0.28 26.98
N GLU A 24 -9.89 0.45 26.95
CA GLU A 24 -11.22 -0.17 27.01
C GLU A 24 -11.54 -0.98 25.75
N LEU A 25 -11.12 -0.51 24.56
CA LEU A 25 -11.24 -1.27 23.31
C LEU A 25 -10.49 -2.60 23.39
N ALA A 26 -9.24 -2.60 23.89
CA ALA A 26 -8.46 -3.82 24.06
C ALA A 26 -9.12 -4.82 25.02
N VAL A 27 -9.81 -4.33 26.06
CA VAL A 27 -10.62 -5.19 26.96
C VAL A 27 -11.78 -5.80 26.20
N ILE A 28 -12.53 -5.01 25.45
CA ILE A 28 -13.68 -5.48 24.64
C ILE A 28 -13.24 -6.49 23.58
N GLU A 29 -12.13 -6.23 22.87
CA GLU A 29 -11.56 -7.16 21.89
C GLU A 29 -11.13 -8.48 22.53
N GLY A 30 -10.51 -8.43 23.71
CA GLY A 30 -10.15 -9.61 24.50
C GLY A 30 -11.36 -10.42 24.93
N GLU A 31 -12.45 -9.76 25.34
CA GLU A 31 -13.72 -10.42 25.65
C GLU A 31 -14.32 -11.12 24.43
N VAL A 32 -14.29 -10.47 23.26
CA VAL A 32 -14.82 -11.04 22.01
C VAL A 32 -13.99 -12.22 21.52
N LEU A 33 -12.66 -12.15 21.61
CA LEU A 33 -11.77 -13.27 21.32
C LEU A 33 -12.05 -14.48 22.23
N SER A 34 -12.23 -14.24 23.52
CA SER A 34 -12.57 -15.27 24.51
C SER A 34 -13.97 -15.88 24.26
N GLU A 35 -14.96 -15.03 23.97
CA GLU A 35 -16.32 -15.44 23.63
C GLU A 35 -16.35 -16.25 22.33
N GLY A 36 -15.51 -15.89 21.34
CA GLY A 36 -15.34 -16.62 20.09
C GLY A 36 -14.82 -18.05 20.27
N HIS A 37 -13.83 -18.27 21.15
CA HIS A 37 -13.40 -19.62 21.51
C HIS A 37 -14.51 -20.40 22.22
N SER A 38 -15.28 -19.73 23.08
CA SER A 38 -16.39 -20.33 23.83
C SER A 38 -17.60 -20.70 22.94
N ILE A 39 -17.80 -20.00 21.82
CA ILE A 39 -18.81 -20.30 20.80
C ILE A 39 -18.45 -21.58 20.01
N MET A 40 -17.16 -21.85 19.79
CA MET A 40 -16.70 -23.04 19.07
C MET A 40 -16.94 -24.34 19.86
N GLU A 41 -17.11 -24.24 21.17
CA GLU A 41 -17.45 -25.36 22.05
C GLU A 41 -18.98 -25.51 22.17
N VAL A 42 -19.49 -26.67 21.74
CA VAL A 42 -20.90 -27.04 21.89
C VAL A 42 -21.08 -27.69 23.26
N GLY A 43 -21.95 -27.13 24.10
CA GLY A 43 -22.17 -27.65 25.46
C GLY A 43 -22.89 -29.01 25.45
N ASP A 44 -22.62 -29.86 26.45
CA ASP A 44 -23.09 -31.25 26.55
C ASP A 44 -24.63 -31.47 26.56
N ASN A 45 -25.44 -30.40 26.54
CA ASN A 45 -26.91 -30.42 26.43
C ASN A 45 -27.49 -29.23 25.64
N GLU A 46 -26.70 -28.62 24.75
CA GLU A 46 -27.12 -27.45 23.98
C GLU A 46 -28.04 -27.84 22.80
N THR A 47 -29.21 -27.21 22.69
CA THR A 47 -30.07 -27.38 21.51
C THR A 47 -29.61 -26.48 20.37
N VAL A 48 -29.86 -26.92 19.12
CA VAL A 48 -29.51 -26.16 17.91
C VAL A 48 -30.08 -24.72 17.93
N ALA A 49 -31.26 -24.53 18.53
CA ALA A 49 -31.88 -23.21 18.66
C ALA A 49 -31.08 -22.27 19.60
N LYS A 50 -30.64 -22.77 20.75
CA LYS A 50 -29.84 -21.99 21.72
C LYS A 50 -28.46 -21.67 21.17
N TYR A 51 -27.85 -22.62 20.46
CA TYR A 51 -26.58 -22.39 19.77
C TYR A 51 -26.70 -21.28 18.70
N ARG A 52 -27.77 -21.29 17.89
CA ARG A 52 -28.01 -20.25 16.88
C ARG A 52 -28.23 -18.87 17.50
N GLU A 53 -28.91 -18.79 18.63
CA GLU A 53 -29.13 -17.53 19.34
C GLU A 53 -27.82 -16.98 19.91
N ARG A 54 -27.01 -17.83 20.54
CA ARG A 54 -25.66 -17.51 21.04
C ARG A 54 -24.75 -17.03 19.91
N LEU A 55 -24.75 -17.75 18.80
CA LEU A 55 -24.02 -17.37 17.58
C LEU A 55 -24.52 -16.03 17.00
N ALA A 56 -25.83 -15.80 16.93
CA ALA A 56 -26.38 -14.55 16.42
C ALA A 56 -26.01 -13.34 17.29
N ASN A 57 -26.04 -13.49 18.61
CA ASN A 57 -25.66 -12.43 19.55
C ASN A 57 -24.16 -12.13 19.49
N TYR A 58 -23.31 -13.16 19.42
CA TYR A 58 -21.88 -13.02 19.18
C TYR A 58 -21.61 -12.33 17.84
N LEU A 59 -22.23 -12.79 16.75
CA LEU A 59 -22.09 -12.19 15.43
C LEU A 59 -22.55 -10.74 15.42
N LYS A 60 -23.59 -10.37 16.19
CA LYS A 60 -24.03 -8.98 16.32
C LYS A 60 -23.00 -8.10 17.05
N ARG A 61 -22.41 -8.56 18.16
CA ARG A 61 -21.32 -7.86 18.86
C ARG A 61 -20.08 -7.73 17.99
N VAL A 62 -19.69 -8.81 17.32
CA VAL A 62 -18.58 -8.83 16.36
C VAL A 62 -18.86 -7.86 15.22
N ASP A 63 -20.10 -7.82 14.70
CA ASP A 63 -20.51 -6.89 13.64
C ASP A 63 -20.38 -5.43 14.08
N ASP A 64 -20.82 -5.07 15.29
CA ASP A 64 -20.68 -3.71 15.82
C ASP A 64 -19.20 -3.31 16.01
N ILE A 65 -18.36 -4.19 16.55
CA ILE A 65 -16.92 -3.95 16.72
C ILE A 65 -16.20 -3.88 15.37
N LYS A 66 -16.46 -4.84 14.47
CA LYS A 66 -15.83 -4.88 13.15
C LYS A 66 -16.28 -3.74 12.25
N LYS A 67 -17.51 -3.24 12.43
CA LYS A 67 -17.97 -1.98 11.81
C LYS A 67 -17.20 -0.78 12.36
N SER A 68 -16.91 -0.75 13.66
CA SER A 68 -16.08 0.31 14.25
C SER A 68 -14.64 0.25 13.75
N ASP A 69 -14.01 -0.92 13.69
CA ASP A 69 -12.66 -1.13 13.12
C ASP A 69 -12.62 -0.69 11.66
N LEU A 70 -13.61 -1.11 10.86
CA LEU A 70 -13.71 -0.74 9.45
C LEU A 70 -13.93 0.76 9.29
N ALA A 71 -14.76 1.39 10.15
CA ALA A 71 -14.93 2.83 10.15
C ALA A 71 -13.61 3.54 10.46
N ASN A 72 -12.88 3.13 11.50
CA ASN A 72 -11.57 3.68 11.85
C ASN A 72 -10.57 3.57 10.69
N TYR A 73 -10.50 2.40 10.05
CA TYR A 73 -9.66 2.17 8.88
C TYR A 73 -10.04 3.10 7.70
N VAL A 74 -11.33 3.20 7.40
CA VAL A 74 -11.87 4.02 6.30
C VAL A 74 -11.66 5.53 6.55
N PHE A 75 -11.81 5.97 7.81
CA PHE A 75 -11.47 7.31 8.25
C PHE A 75 -9.98 7.59 8.18
N HIS A 76 -9.14 6.66 8.62
CA HIS A 76 -7.68 6.79 8.50
C HIS A 76 -7.28 7.00 7.03
N ARG A 77 -7.81 6.19 6.11
CA ARG A 77 -7.60 6.35 4.66
C ARG A 77 -8.03 7.73 4.17
N LYS A 78 -9.16 8.26 4.68
CA LYS A 78 -9.60 9.62 4.34
C LYS A 78 -8.59 10.67 4.81
N VAL A 79 -8.11 10.58 6.04
CA VAL A 79 -7.12 11.52 6.60
C VAL A 79 -5.83 11.48 5.78
N VAL A 80 -5.33 10.30 5.43
CA VAL A 80 -4.15 10.14 4.57
C VAL A 80 -4.37 10.81 3.20
N LEU A 81 -5.54 10.63 2.59
CA LEU A 81 -5.88 11.29 1.32
C LEU A 81 -5.93 12.80 1.44
N ASP A 82 -6.50 13.33 2.53
CA ASP A 82 -6.58 14.77 2.76
C ASP A 82 -5.18 15.36 3.01
N LEU A 83 -4.27 14.62 3.65
CA LEU A 83 -2.87 15.02 3.83
C LEU A 83 -2.10 15.00 2.51
N LEU A 84 -2.29 13.95 1.71
CA LEU A 84 -1.67 13.83 0.39
C LEU A 84 -2.14 14.94 -0.56
N ASP A 85 -3.44 15.19 -0.63
CA ASP A 85 -4.06 16.25 -1.44
C ASP A 85 -3.51 17.64 -1.07
N LYS A 86 -3.27 17.89 0.23
CA LYS A 86 -2.60 19.11 0.69
C LYS A 86 -1.12 19.14 0.30
N ALA A 87 -0.41 18.02 0.40
CA ALA A 87 1.03 17.93 0.15
C ALA A 87 1.39 18.16 -1.33
N ILE A 88 0.48 17.84 -2.26
CA ILE A 88 0.69 18.04 -3.70
C ILE A 88 0.41 19.48 -4.16
N GLN A 89 -0.18 20.31 -3.30
CA GLN A 89 -0.44 21.73 -3.55
C GLN A 89 0.78 22.59 -3.17
N LYS A 90 0.76 23.86 -3.61
CA LYS A 90 1.76 24.84 -3.16
C LYS A 90 1.53 25.19 -1.69
N GLY A 91 2.59 25.13 -0.91
CA GLY A 91 2.58 25.60 0.47
C GLY A 91 2.48 27.13 0.59
N PRO A 92 2.36 27.65 1.81
CA PRO A 92 2.32 29.10 2.08
C PRO A 92 3.55 29.86 1.60
N ASP A 93 4.69 29.18 1.44
CA ASP A 93 5.93 29.71 0.90
C ASP A 93 5.95 29.77 -0.65
N GLY A 94 4.86 29.35 -1.31
CA GLY A 94 4.72 29.29 -2.75
C GLY A 94 5.44 28.11 -3.41
N LYS A 95 6.02 27.19 -2.64
CA LYS A 95 6.77 26.03 -3.14
C LYS A 95 5.97 24.74 -2.95
N TYR A 96 6.26 23.75 -3.79
CA TYR A 96 5.74 22.41 -3.62
C TYR A 96 6.53 21.67 -2.53
N ALA A 97 5.87 20.71 -1.87
CA ALA A 97 6.51 19.82 -0.90
C ALA A 97 7.74 19.12 -1.49
N ARG A 98 8.65 18.67 -0.63
CA ARG A 98 9.75 17.78 -1.05
C ARG A 98 9.17 16.38 -1.29
N GLU A 99 9.82 15.63 -2.16
CA GLU A 99 9.47 14.23 -2.47
C GLU A 99 9.38 13.36 -1.21
N GLU A 100 10.34 13.53 -0.31
CA GLU A 100 10.40 12.90 1.03
C GLU A 100 9.07 12.97 1.79
N VAL A 101 8.37 14.12 1.74
CA VAL A 101 7.10 14.33 2.46
C VAL A 101 5.99 13.45 1.88
N ILE A 102 5.95 13.30 0.55
CA ILE A 102 4.94 12.47 -0.11
C ILE A 102 5.28 11.00 0.07
N HIS A 103 6.56 10.66 -0.02
CA HIS A 103 7.04 9.30 0.22
C HIS A 103 6.67 8.84 1.63
N GLU A 104 6.95 9.63 2.68
CA GLU A 104 6.57 9.30 4.07
C GLU A 104 5.07 9.08 4.28
N LEU A 105 4.21 9.79 3.53
CA LEU A 105 2.76 9.55 3.56
C LEU A 105 2.36 8.20 2.97
N ILE A 106 3.13 7.71 1.98
CA ILE A 106 2.93 6.40 1.35
C ILE A 106 3.52 5.31 2.23
N ILE A 107 4.76 5.45 2.71
CA ILE A 107 5.43 4.47 3.55
C ILE A 107 6.61 5.12 4.32
N PRO A 108 6.90 4.69 5.57
CA PRO A 108 8.07 5.14 6.31
C PRO A 108 9.40 4.86 5.59
N LEU A 109 10.24 5.89 5.51
CA LEU A 109 11.54 5.84 4.85
C LEU A 109 12.53 4.93 5.60
N ARG A 110 13.42 4.31 4.83
CA ARG A 110 14.53 3.47 5.32
C ARG A 110 14.02 2.35 6.20
N ARG A 111 12.96 1.71 5.73
CA ARG A 111 12.31 0.59 6.40
C ARG A 111 12.02 -0.53 5.42
N THR A 112 11.94 -1.74 5.96
CA THR A 112 11.43 -2.91 5.24
C THR A 112 10.06 -3.30 5.78
N SER A 113 9.31 -4.11 5.03
CA SER A 113 8.00 -4.62 5.44
C SER A 113 7.99 -5.30 6.81
N ASN A 114 9.13 -5.84 7.27
CA ASN A 114 9.25 -6.46 8.59
C ASN A 114 9.37 -5.45 9.74
N GLU A 115 9.70 -4.20 9.45
CA GLU A 115 9.92 -3.13 10.42
C GLU A 115 8.75 -2.13 10.47
N VAL A 116 7.80 -2.23 9.52
CA VAL A 116 6.64 -1.34 9.40
C VAL A 116 5.40 -2.05 9.94
N HIS A 117 4.61 -1.36 10.75
CA HIS A 117 3.31 -1.87 11.20
C HIS A 117 2.40 -2.14 9.99
N PRO A 118 1.53 -3.16 9.99
CA PRO A 118 0.62 -3.43 8.86
C PRO A 118 -0.18 -2.20 8.38
N ASP A 119 -0.64 -1.37 9.32
CA ASP A 119 -1.36 -0.12 9.02
C ASP A 119 -0.44 1.09 8.74
N GLY A 120 0.87 0.89 8.82
CA GLY A 120 1.88 1.94 8.63
C GLY A 120 2.26 2.20 7.17
N ALA A 121 1.76 1.40 6.22
CA ALA A 121 2.06 1.54 4.79
C ALA A 121 0.77 1.77 3.98
N ASN A 122 0.67 2.93 3.35
CA ASN A 122 -0.47 3.37 2.54
C ASN A 122 -0.31 3.00 1.06
N LEU A 123 0.25 1.83 0.75
CA LEU A 123 0.52 1.40 -0.63
C LEU A 123 -0.75 1.25 -1.49
N TRP A 124 -1.89 1.08 -0.82
CA TRP A 124 -3.23 1.10 -1.43
C TRP A 124 -3.52 2.40 -2.19
N LEU A 125 -2.85 3.51 -1.85
CA LEU A 125 -2.92 4.76 -2.61
C LEU A 125 -2.59 4.52 -4.09
N ILE A 126 -1.56 3.70 -4.34
CA ILE A 126 -1.03 3.38 -5.67
C ILE A 126 -1.83 2.24 -6.29
N ASP A 127 -1.89 1.10 -5.60
CA ASP A 127 -2.61 -0.09 -6.04
C ASP A 127 -2.92 -0.99 -4.83
N GLU A 128 -4.17 -1.44 -4.68
CA GLU A 128 -4.57 -2.31 -3.55
C GLU A 128 -3.77 -3.62 -3.52
N ARG A 129 -3.27 -4.09 -4.67
CA ARG A 129 -2.49 -5.33 -4.76
C ARG A 129 -1.14 -5.24 -4.06
N LEU A 130 -0.61 -4.02 -3.88
CA LEU A 130 0.68 -3.79 -3.21
C LEU A 130 0.61 -4.03 -1.70
N ALA A 131 -0.59 -4.08 -1.12
CA ALA A 131 -0.78 -4.52 0.26
C ALA A 131 -0.32 -5.97 0.47
N PHE A 132 -0.25 -6.77 -0.59
CA PHE A 132 0.20 -8.16 -0.56
C PHE A 132 1.60 -8.25 -1.17
N HIS A 133 2.61 -8.44 -0.31
CA HIS A 133 3.98 -8.63 -0.74
C HIS A 133 4.75 -9.59 0.19
N ASN A 134 5.73 -10.30 -0.36
CA ASN A 134 6.59 -11.20 0.42
C ASN A 134 7.79 -10.46 1.01
N PHE A 135 8.21 -9.38 0.35
CA PHE A 135 9.21 -8.46 0.83
C PHE A 135 8.96 -7.09 0.22
N LEU A 136 9.16 -6.04 1.02
CA LEU A 136 9.20 -4.67 0.53
C LEU A 136 10.29 -3.88 1.26
N ALA A 137 10.94 -2.97 0.55
CA ALA A 137 11.89 -2.01 1.08
C ALA A 137 11.56 -0.61 0.56
N SER A 138 11.60 0.38 1.46
CA SER A 138 11.48 1.81 1.15
C SER A 138 12.78 2.53 1.48
N ASP A 139 13.31 3.30 0.52
CA ASP A 139 14.56 4.07 0.64
C ASP A 139 15.71 3.21 1.20
N ARG A 140 15.96 2.06 0.55
CA ARG A 140 17.05 1.14 0.90
C ARG A 140 17.93 0.91 -0.32
N THR A 141 19.23 0.81 -0.10
CA THR A 141 20.19 0.46 -1.15
C THR A 141 19.96 -0.96 -1.65
N LEU A 142 20.17 -1.21 -2.94
CA LEU A 142 19.99 -2.57 -3.51
C LEU A 142 20.85 -3.62 -2.80
N ASP A 143 22.09 -3.28 -2.44
CA ASP A 143 23.03 -4.16 -1.72
C ASP A 143 22.61 -4.51 -0.28
N SER A 144 21.69 -3.74 0.31
CA SER A 144 21.13 -4.03 1.64
C SER A 144 19.91 -4.95 1.58
N MET A 145 19.33 -5.17 0.38
CA MET A 145 18.11 -5.95 0.23
C MET A 145 18.42 -7.45 0.17
N PRO A 146 17.75 -8.29 0.98
CA PRO A 146 17.97 -9.74 0.96
C PRO A 146 17.45 -10.41 -0.32
N ILE A 147 16.72 -9.69 -1.17
CA ILE A 147 16.05 -10.23 -2.36
C ILE A 147 16.91 -10.23 -3.63
N THR A 148 18.16 -9.75 -3.57
CA THR A 148 19.07 -9.75 -4.71
C THR A 148 20.53 -9.82 -4.24
N GLY A 149 21.41 -10.38 -5.07
CA GLY A 149 22.85 -10.30 -4.88
C GLY A 149 23.50 -9.06 -5.53
N ALA A 150 22.72 -8.05 -5.92
CA ALA A 150 23.24 -6.81 -6.47
C ALA A 150 24.13 -6.09 -5.44
N THR A 151 25.28 -5.56 -5.88
CA THR A 151 26.21 -4.82 -5.00
C THR A 151 26.13 -3.31 -5.21
N ASP A 152 25.11 -2.85 -5.93
CA ASP A 152 24.90 -1.44 -6.24
C ASP A 152 24.30 -0.72 -5.01
N ARG A 153 24.75 0.52 -4.78
CA ARG A 153 24.28 1.37 -3.66
C ARG A 153 23.17 2.32 -4.07
N SER A 154 22.61 2.16 -5.26
CA SER A 154 21.47 2.91 -5.74
C SER A 154 20.23 2.59 -4.89
N GLU A 155 19.40 3.60 -4.63
CA GLU A 155 18.29 3.55 -3.67
C GLU A 155 16.96 3.79 -4.42
N PRO A 156 16.21 2.74 -4.78
CA PRO A 156 14.83 2.92 -5.23
C PRO A 156 13.96 3.46 -4.11
N ASP A 157 12.97 4.30 -4.45
CA ASP A 157 12.01 4.78 -3.45
C ASP A 157 11.28 3.61 -2.80
N ILE A 158 10.68 2.73 -3.61
CA ILE A 158 10.08 1.49 -3.11
C ILE A 158 10.42 0.33 -4.04
N CYS A 159 10.84 -0.78 -3.46
CA CYS A 159 11.07 -2.05 -4.14
C CYS A 159 10.29 -3.16 -3.43
N ALA A 160 9.49 -3.92 -4.17
CA ALA A 160 8.75 -5.05 -3.64
C ALA A 160 8.98 -6.32 -4.45
N LEU A 161 9.01 -7.45 -3.75
CA LEU A 161 9.02 -8.78 -4.33
C LEU A 161 7.76 -9.52 -3.91
N ASN A 162 7.04 -10.03 -4.90
CA ASN A 162 5.94 -10.95 -4.72
C ASN A 162 6.37 -12.33 -5.20
N VAL A 163 6.02 -13.37 -4.45
CA VAL A 163 6.27 -14.78 -4.76
C VAL A 163 4.93 -15.50 -4.66
N TYR A 164 4.57 -16.23 -5.71
CA TYR A 164 3.31 -16.93 -5.84
C TYR A 164 3.53 -18.44 -5.65
N ASP A 165 2.76 -19.05 -4.75
CA ASP A 165 2.86 -20.49 -4.48
C ASP A 165 2.27 -21.36 -5.61
N GLU A 166 1.29 -20.82 -6.34
CA GLU A 166 0.73 -21.41 -7.55
C GLU A 166 0.87 -20.43 -8.73
N PRO A 167 1.33 -20.89 -9.91
CA PRO A 167 1.23 -20.07 -11.10
C PRO A 167 -0.24 -19.81 -11.36
N LEU A 168 -0.69 -18.54 -11.35
CA LEU A 168 -2.04 -18.20 -11.80
C LEU A 168 -2.19 -18.71 -13.25
N LEU A 169 -2.87 -19.84 -13.38
CA LEU A 169 -3.08 -20.57 -14.62
C LEU A 169 -4.00 -19.78 -15.54
N ILE A 170 -3.41 -18.93 -16.41
CA ILE A 170 -4.06 -18.43 -17.62
C ILE A 170 -3.04 -18.39 -18.77
N ALA A 171 -2.34 -19.50 -19.01
CA ALA A 171 -1.71 -19.81 -20.30
C ALA A 171 -1.17 -21.24 -20.26
N GLU A 172 -1.70 -22.12 -21.11
CA GLU A 172 -1.09 -23.42 -21.36
C GLU A 172 0.34 -23.21 -21.91
N GLY A 173 1.35 -23.79 -21.24
CA GLY A 173 2.64 -24.09 -21.86
C GLY A 173 3.90 -23.51 -21.20
N ALA A 174 3.81 -22.46 -20.37
CA ALA A 174 4.96 -21.93 -19.66
C ALA A 174 4.65 -21.75 -18.17
N LYS A 175 5.41 -22.41 -17.29
CA LYS A 175 5.43 -22.03 -15.87
C LYS A 175 5.92 -20.58 -15.82
N LEU A 176 5.00 -19.64 -15.60
CA LEU A 176 5.34 -18.26 -15.30
C LEU A 176 6.35 -18.25 -14.15
N PRO A 177 7.31 -17.32 -14.12
CA PRO A 177 8.11 -17.10 -12.94
C PRO A 177 7.15 -16.95 -11.76
N LEU A 178 7.38 -17.72 -10.71
CA LEU A 178 6.59 -17.71 -9.48
C LEU A 178 6.77 -16.40 -8.69
N ALA A 179 7.14 -15.30 -9.36
CA ALA A 179 7.44 -14.04 -8.71
C ALA A 179 7.20 -12.85 -9.64
N SER A 180 7.00 -11.69 -9.04
CA SER A 180 7.04 -10.39 -9.73
C SER A 180 7.84 -9.38 -8.91
N LEU A 181 8.46 -8.42 -9.61
CA LEU A 181 9.16 -7.30 -9.00
C LEU A 181 8.38 -6.02 -9.25
N VAL A 182 8.21 -5.22 -8.20
CA VAL A 182 7.61 -3.89 -8.29
C VAL A 182 8.64 -2.85 -7.91
N ILE A 183 8.81 -1.85 -8.76
CA ILE A 183 9.61 -0.67 -8.50
C ILE A 183 8.70 0.55 -8.56
N ILE A 184 8.71 1.37 -7.52
CA ILE A 184 7.95 2.61 -7.47
C ILE A 184 8.96 3.73 -7.34
N GLU A 185 8.84 4.73 -8.20
CA GLU A 185 9.63 5.94 -8.18
C GLU A 185 8.67 7.14 -8.01
N ILE A 186 8.90 7.93 -6.98
CA ILE A 186 8.09 9.10 -6.63
C ILE A 186 8.90 10.33 -7.01
N LYS A 187 8.26 11.35 -7.58
CA LYS A 187 8.93 12.64 -7.85
C LYS A 187 8.24 13.78 -7.16
N ARG A 188 8.98 14.86 -6.95
CA ARG A 188 8.41 16.13 -6.48
C ARG A 188 7.21 16.59 -7.34
N PRO A 189 6.11 17.10 -6.73
CA PRO A 189 5.01 17.69 -7.48
C PRO A 189 5.48 18.80 -8.42
N MET A 190 4.86 18.85 -9.60
CA MET A 190 5.14 19.79 -10.68
C MET A 190 6.62 19.87 -11.11
N ARG A 191 7.40 18.82 -10.87
CA ARG A 191 8.77 18.67 -11.40
C ARG A 191 8.74 18.74 -12.93
N ASN A 192 9.52 19.64 -13.53
CA ASN A 192 9.54 19.87 -14.98
C ASN A 192 10.95 19.91 -15.60
N ASP A 193 11.87 19.11 -15.07
CA ASP A 193 13.25 19.01 -15.55
C ASP A 193 13.65 17.59 -15.99
N ALA A 194 12.67 16.73 -16.30
CA ALA A 194 12.91 15.38 -16.77
C ALA A 194 13.67 15.38 -18.11
N GLY A 195 14.62 14.46 -18.26
CA GLY A 195 15.52 14.35 -19.41
C GLY A 195 16.19 12.99 -19.43
N SER A 196 16.89 12.63 -20.51
CA SER A 196 17.52 11.31 -20.64
C SER A 196 18.59 11.06 -19.56
N GLY A 197 18.77 9.80 -19.20
CA GLY A 197 19.65 9.31 -18.14
C GLY A 197 18.88 9.02 -16.85
N GLU A 198 19.28 7.98 -16.13
CA GLU A 198 18.65 7.54 -14.87
C GLU A 198 18.55 8.64 -13.82
N ASN A 199 19.50 9.59 -13.79
CA ASN A 199 19.46 10.71 -12.83
C ASN A 199 18.35 11.73 -13.11
N LYS A 200 17.75 11.72 -14.30
CA LYS A 200 16.76 12.71 -14.75
C LYS A 200 15.45 12.10 -15.19
N ASP A 201 15.46 10.96 -15.87
CA ASP A 201 14.25 10.29 -16.31
C ASP A 201 13.79 9.29 -15.25
N PRO A 202 12.65 9.55 -14.57
CA PRO A 202 12.12 8.60 -13.58
C PRO A 202 11.81 7.22 -14.18
N ILE A 203 11.50 7.13 -15.48
CA ILE A 203 11.23 5.86 -16.16
C ILE A 203 12.53 5.07 -16.31
N GLU A 204 13.59 5.69 -16.84
CA GLU A 204 14.90 5.03 -16.96
C GLU A 204 15.44 4.63 -15.58
N GLN A 205 15.23 5.48 -14.56
CA GLN A 205 15.64 5.20 -13.18
C GLN A 205 14.98 3.91 -12.64
N ALA A 206 13.64 3.81 -12.74
CA ALA A 206 12.90 2.64 -12.29
C ALA A 206 13.30 1.35 -13.04
N LEU A 207 13.50 1.45 -14.36
CA LEU A 207 13.95 0.34 -15.20
C LEU A 207 15.39 -0.09 -14.88
N GLY A 208 16.28 0.86 -14.58
CA GLY A 208 17.65 0.59 -14.16
C GLY A 208 17.70 -0.20 -12.85
N TYR A 209 16.88 0.17 -11.86
CA TYR A 209 16.76 -0.61 -10.62
C TYR A 209 16.29 -2.03 -10.87
N LEU A 210 15.23 -2.20 -11.67
CA LEU A 210 14.70 -3.50 -12.05
C LEU A 210 15.77 -4.37 -12.72
N GLU A 211 16.52 -3.81 -13.66
CA GLU A 211 17.59 -4.51 -14.36
C GLU A 211 18.71 -4.95 -13.40
N ARG A 212 19.16 -4.06 -12.51
CA ARG A 212 20.20 -4.35 -11.50
C ARG A 212 19.76 -5.46 -10.54
N ILE A 213 18.52 -5.42 -10.05
CA ILE A 213 17.97 -6.46 -9.15
C ILE A 213 17.96 -7.82 -9.84
N ARG A 214 17.49 -7.88 -11.10
CA ARG A 214 17.44 -9.13 -11.88
C ARG A 214 18.85 -9.64 -12.22
N ALA A 215 19.78 -8.76 -12.54
CA ALA A 215 21.17 -9.09 -12.83
C ALA A 215 21.90 -9.68 -11.60
N GLY A 216 21.59 -9.17 -10.41
CA GLY A 216 22.09 -9.68 -9.13
C GLY A 216 21.52 -11.05 -8.72
N GLY A 217 20.59 -11.63 -9.48
CA GLY A 217 19.93 -12.89 -9.15
C GLY A 217 18.88 -12.69 -8.07
N ALA A 218 17.62 -12.47 -8.48
CA ALA A 218 16.51 -12.31 -7.56
C ALA A 218 16.28 -13.59 -6.74
N GLN A 219 16.03 -13.42 -5.46
CA GLN A 219 15.81 -14.49 -4.49
C GLN A 219 14.72 -14.11 -3.49
N THR A 220 14.12 -15.11 -2.86
CA THR A 220 13.18 -14.89 -1.75
C THR A 220 13.88 -14.22 -0.57
N SER A 221 13.13 -13.61 0.35
CA SER A 221 13.67 -13.06 1.61
C SER A 221 14.39 -14.09 2.48
N THR A 222 14.13 -15.38 2.26
CA THR A 222 14.81 -16.52 2.90
C THR A 222 16.06 -17.00 2.16
N GLY A 223 16.46 -16.33 1.08
CA GLY A 223 17.67 -16.63 0.30
C GLY A 223 17.50 -17.71 -0.78
N ARG A 224 16.28 -18.11 -1.11
CA ARG A 224 16.04 -19.10 -2.18
C ARG A 224 16.01 -18.40 -3.54
N LEU A 225 16.93 -18.78 -4.43
CA LEU A 225 16.98 -18.24 -5.79
C LEU A 225 15.66 -18.45 -6.54
N ILE A 226 15.18 -17.40 -7.19
CA ILE A 226 14.03 -17.48 -8.10
C ILE A 226 14.56 -17.84 -9.49
N PRO A 227 14.12 -18.97 -10.09
CA PRO A 227 14.56 -19.37 -11.43
C PRO A 227 14.30 -18.29 -12.47
N GLN A 228 15.17 -18.21 -13.48
CA GLN A 228 15.03 -17.25 -14.59
C GLN A 228 14.86 -15.81 -14.10
N SER A 229 15.70 -15.36 -13.14
CA SER A 229 15.55 -14.05 -12.51
C SER A 229 15.52 -12.88 -13.51
N ARG A 230 16.17 -13.02 -14.67
CA ARG A 230 16.16 -12.05 -15.78
C ARG A 230 14.80 -11.89 -16.45
N ASP A 231 13.91 -12.86 -16.29
CA ASP A 231 12.60 -12.94 -16.95
C ASP A 231 11.43 -12.68 -15.99
N ILE A 232 11.71 -12.47 -14.69
CA ILE A 232 10.68 -12.13 -13.68
C ILE A 232 9.93 -10.88 -14.13
N PRO A 233 8.59 -10.91 -14.30
CA PRO A 233 7.81 -9.73 -14.68
C PRO A 233 8.08 -8.53 -13.77
N GLY A 234 8.32 -7.38 -14.38
CA GLY A 234 8.51 -6.10 -13.68
C GLY A 234 7.27 -5.22 -13.77
N PHE A 235 6.98 -4.50 -12.70
CA PHE A 235 5.96 -3.46 -12.66
C PHE A 235 6.59 -2.18 -12.13
N CYS A 236 6.69 -1.17 -12.97
CA CYS A 236 7.30 0.12 -12.67
C CYS A 236 6.20 1.17 -12.54
N TYR A 237 6.03 1.74 -11.36
CA TYR A 237 5.13 2.85 -11.10
C TYR A 237 5.94 4.13 -10.97
N ILE A 238 5.59 5.14 -11.76
CA ILE A 238 6.20 6.47 -11.68
C ILE A 238 5.11 7.43 -11.20
N ILE A 239 5.28 7.99 -10.01
CA ILE A 239 4.31 8.90 -9.40
C ILE A 239 4.83 10.33 -9.55
N CYS A 240 4.29 11.05 -10.53
CA CYS A 240 4.69 12.42 -10.83
C CYS A 240 3.67 13.16 -11.70
N ASP A 241 3.61 14.48 -11.58
CA ASP A 241 2.77 15.29 -12.46
C ASP A 241 3.25 15.26 -13.92
N LEU A 242 2.29 15.28 -14.84
CA LEU A 242 2.51 15.21 -16.29
C LEU A 242 2.94 16.57 -16.86
N THR A 243 4.10 17.06 -16.42
CA THR A 243 4.69 18.27 -16.95
C THR A 243 5.25 18.04 -18.36
N PRO A 244 5.48 19.10 -19.18
CA PRO A 244 5.95 18.94 -20.55
C PRO A 244 7.22 18.09 -20.70
N SER A 245 8.15 18.19 -19.74
CA SER A 245 9.36 17.36 -19.72
C SER A 245 9.05 15.88 -19.48
N VAL A 246 8.15 15.57 -18.54
CA VAL A 246 7.72 14.19 -18.22
C VAL A 246 6.94 13.58 -19.39
N GLU A 247 5.97 14.30 -19.96
CA GLU A 247 5.21 13.81 -21.11
C GLU A 247 6.11 13.49 -22.31
N LYS A 248 7.16 14.29 -22.52
CA LYS A 248 8.17 14.01 -23.55
C LYS A 248 8.88 12.69 -23.29
N ARG A 249 9.25 12.41 -22.03
CA ARG A 249 9.86 11.11 -21.64
C ARG A 249 8.89 9.95 -21.84
N CYS A 250 7.63 10.08 -21.44
CA CYS A 250 6.60 9.06 -21.67
C CYS A 250 6.45 8.73 -23.17
N LYS A 251 6.42 9.74 -24.03
CA LYS A 251 6.34 9.56 -25.49
C LYS A 251 7.59 8.87 -26.04
N GLN A 252 8.78 9.24 -25.55
CA GLN A 252 10.05 8.59 -25.95
C GLN A 252 10.12 7.12 -25.50
N ALA A 253 9.52 6.79 -24.37
CA ALA A 253 9.34 5.43 -23.89
C ALA A 253 8.19 4.67 -24.58
N SER A 254 7.56 5.25 -25.61
CA SER A 254 6.42 4.68 -26.35
C SER A 254 5.21 4.31 -25.47
N LEU A 255 5.04 4.99 -24.33
CA LEU A 255 3.88 4.80 -23.46
C LEU A 255 2.65 5.47 -24.06
N ARG A 256 1.47 4.91 -23.78
CA ARG A 256 0.19 5.43 -24.21
C ARG A 256 -0.48 6.22 -23.11
N VAL A 257 -0.98 7.40 -23.44
CA VAL A 257 -1.78 8.21 -22.52
C VAL A 257 -3.05 7.44 -22.12
N THR A 258 -3.43 7.52 -20.85
CA THR A 258 -4.69 6.95 -20.36
C THR A 258 -5.89 7.78 -20.84
N SER A 259 -7.09 7.19 -20.85
CA SER A 259 -8.30 7.86 -21.36
C SER A 259 -8.69 9.13 -20.61
N ASP A 260 -8.40 9.15 -19.29
CA ASP A 260 -8.57 10.31 -18.41
C ASP A 260 -7.52 11.42 -18.64
N LYS A 261 -6.47 11.14 -19.43
CA LYS A 261 -5.30 12.00 -19.66
C LYS A 261 -4.50 12.34 -18.40
N GLN A 262 -4.67 11.58 -17.32
CA GLN A 262 -3.97 11.77 -16.05
C GLN A 262 -2.87 10.74 -15.80
N GLY A 263 -2.50 9.97 -16.83
CA GLY A 263 -1.39 9.03 -16.76
C GLY A 263 -0.93 8.54 -18.12
N TYR A 264 0.11 7.71 -18.10
CA TYR A 264 0.60 6.95 -19.24
C TYR A 264 0.80 5.49 -18.82
N PHE A 265 0.63 4.56 -19.75
CA PHE A 265 0.88 3.14 -19.50
C PHE A 265 1.48 2.47 -20.73
N GLY A 266 2.26 1.42 -20.52
CA GLY A 266 2.82 0.62 -21.61
C GLY A 266 3.60 -0.57 -21.12
N TYR A 267 3.89 -1.50 -22.02
CA TYR A 267 4.79 -2.61 -21.77
C TYR A 267 6.09 -2.39 -22.55
N ASN A 268 7.22 -2.51 -21.86
CA ASN A 268 8.54 -2.47 -22.46
C ASN A 268 9.07 -3.89 -22.60
N GLU A 269 9.18 -4.36 -23.84
CA GLU A 269 9.61 -5.74 -24.15
C GLU A 269 11.06 -6.01 -23.73
N ASN A 270 11.96 -5.04 -23.90
CA ASN A 270 13.38 -5.19 -23.57
C ASN A 270 13.59 -5.38 -22.06
N TYR A 271 12.81 -4.66 -21.27
CA TYR A 271 12.84 -4.75 -19.81
C TYR A 271 11.79 -5.72 -19.25
N LYS A 272 10.98 -6.38 -20.08
CA LYS A 272 9.88 -7.24 -19.66
C LYS A 272 9.06 -6.62 -18.51
N ALA A 273 8.73 -5.34 -18.67
CA ALA A 273 8.20 -4.52 -17.59
C ALA A 273 6.95 -3.77 -18.05
N TYR A 274 5.91 -3.80 -17.23
CA TYR A 274 4.79 -2.86 -17.32
C TYR A 274 5.19 -1.57 -16.66
N ILE A 275 4.95 -0.45 -17.32
CA ILE A 275 5.28 0.88 -16.84
C ILE A 275 3.98 1.66 -16.75
N GLU A 276 3.70 2.23 -15.59
CA GLU A 276 2.57 3.11 -15.36
C GLU A 276 3.05 4.42 -14.74
N VAL A 277 2.76 5.52 -15.42
CA VAL A 277 3.03 6.89 -14.95
C VAL A 277 1.70 7.49 -14.49
N LEU A 278 1.63 7.86 -13.22
CA LEU A 278 0.43 8.35 -12.55
C LEU A 278 0.66 9.78 -12.08
N SER A 279 -0.23 10.71 -12.47
CA SER A 279 -0.23 12.04 -11.85
C SER A 279 -0.67 11.96 -10.39
N PHE A 280 -0.28 12.95 -9.59
CA PHE A 280 -0.74 13.04 -8.21
C PHE A 280 -2.26 13.18 -8.12
N ASP A 281 -2.85 13.96 -9.02
CA ASP A 281 -4.31 14.08 -9.11
C ASP A 281 -4.98 12.73 -9.37
N LYS A 282 -4.44 11.91 -10.29
CA LYS A 282 -4.98 10.57 -10.58
C LYS A 282 -4.91 9.69 -9.36
N LEU A 283 -3.76 9.68 -8.68
CA LEU A 283 -3.52 8.92 -7.46
C LEU A 283 -4.56 9.26 -6.39
N VAL A 284 -4.72 10.54 -6.08
CA VAL A 284 -5.67 11.03 -5.05
C VAL A 284 -7.11 10.72 -5.47
N ASN A 285 -7.51 11.03 -6.71
CA ASN A 285 -8.89 10.87 -7.16
C ASN A 285 -9.30 9.40 -7.18
N ALA A 286 -8.49 8.51 -7.77
CA ALA A 286 -8.79 7.09 -7.83
C ALA A 286 -8.84 6.45 -6.44
N ALA A 287 -7.97 6.87 -5.53
CA ALA A 287 -7.96 6.39 -4.15
C ALA A 287 -9.16 6.94 -3.34
N ARG A 288 -9.57 8.20 -3.57
CA ARG A 288 -10.74 8.83 -2.96
C ARG A 288 -12.04 8.19 -3.42
N GLU A 289 -12.19 7.88 -4.71
CA GLU A 289 -13.35 7.17 -5.25
C GLU A 289 -13.50 5.76 -4.65
N ARG A 290 -12.39 5.00 -4.55
CA ARG A 290 -12.38 3.71 -3.85
C ARG A 290 -12.76 3.85 -2.39
N ASN A 291 -12.25 4.88 -1.70
CA ASN A 291 -12.54 5.08 -0.29
C ASN A 291 -14.01 5.44 -0.02
N ARG A 292 -14.63 6.25 -0.91
CA ARG A 292 -16.04 6.67 -0.83
C ARG A 292 -17.00 5.48 -0.78
N ALA A 293 -16.71 4.42 -1.54
CA ALA A 293 -17.54 3.21 -1.57
C ALA A 293 -17.66 2.54 -0.18
N PHE A 294 -16.64 2.67 0.69
CA PHE A 294 -16.70 2.13 2.05
C PHE A 294 -17.56 2.99 2.97
N PHE A 295 -17.46 4.31 2.89
CA PHE A 295 -18.32 5.22 3.66
C PHE A 295 -19.80 5.04 3.30
N ASP A 296 -20.13 4.90 2.01
CA ASP A 296 -21.49 4.63 1.54
C ASP A 296 -22.02 3.32 2.15
N LYS A 297 -21.15 2.30 2.26
CA LYS A 297 -21.50 1.00 2.84
C LYS A 297 -21.71 1.07 4.36
N LEU A 298 -20.99 1.95 5.04
CA LEU A 298 -21.08 2.17 6.49
C LEU A 298 -22.17 3.17 6.89
N GLY A 299 -22.80 3.86 5.93
CA GLY A 299 -23.77 4.93 6.22
C GLY A 299 -23.15 6.16 6.87
N LEU A 300 -21.84 6.38 6.65
CA LEU A 300 -21.09 7.51 7.18
C LEU A 300 -21.16 8.72 6.23
N PRO A 301 -21.10 9.96 6.76
CA PRO A 301 -21.10 11.15 5.92
C PRO A 301 -19.86 11.22 5.02
N ASN A 302 -20.10 11.50 3.74
CA ASN A 302 -19.10 11.61 2.68
C ASN A 302 -18.95 13.07 2.25
N ASN A 303 -18.02 13.80 2.89
CA ASN A 303 -17.59 15.12 2.44
C ASN A 303 -16.24 15.04 1.73
#